data_AF-D7MUB1-F1
#
_entry.id   AF-D7MUB1-F1
#
_cell.length_a   1.000
_cell.length_b   1.000
_cell.length_c   1.000
_cell.angle_alpha   90.00
_cell.angle_beta   90.00
_cell.angle_gamma   90.00
#
_symmetry.space_group_name_H-M   'P 1'
#
loop_
_entity.id
_entity.type
_entity.pdbx_description
1 polymer ?
#
loop_
_entity_poly.entity_id
_entity_poly.type
_entity_poly.pdbx_seq_one_letter_code
_entity_poly.pdbx_strand_id
1 'polypeptide(L)'
;MMASDPKLKAEIGADGLAREAPVIAYTEKIIEEEQVQLRKYIEENYTKIRDVEREFGNLTMELKLTAGPKKAAMEHLRKKIEISTERIHVAKLEEEEARKDEEAAKQSLCEDLNRLVQQSSNTQYARLEELKRRLEALNPNRSSTSIQQVQEPETKSVVDSSPAANANETHPGKPENNHGNEEGGKEHGKRPATGQQLKENQKRKRNHRIKEREEELES
;
A
#
# COMPACT_ATOMS: atom_id res chain seq x y z
N MET A 1 37.03 -42.85 64.58
CA MET A 1 36.61 -44.00 65.42
C MET A 1 35.20 -44.36 65.00
N MET A 2 35.00 -45.50 64.35
CA MET A 2 33.66 -45.98 64.01
C MET A 2 33.05 -46.58 65.28
N ALA A 3 32.08 -45.88 65.87
CA ALA A 3 31.30 -46.42 66.98
C ALA A 3 30.49 -47.61 66.43
N SER A 4 30.87 -48.82 66.82
CA SER A 4 30.17 -50.03 66.41
C SER A 4 28.84 -50.09 67.18
N ASP A 5 27.74 -49.84 66.49
CA ASP A 5 26.41 -49.93 67.08
C ASP A 5 26.15 -51.36 67.58
N PRO A 6 25.81 -51.54 68.87
CA PRO A 6 25.70 -52.86 69.50
C PRO A 6 24.56 -53.71 68.92
N LYS A 7 23.69 -53.13 68.09
CA LYS A 7 22.59 -53.82 67.37
C LYS A 7 23.05 -54.63 66.15
N LEU A 8 24.33 -54.55 65.75
CA LEU A 8 24.80 -55.19 64.52
C LEU A 8 25.51 -56.54 64.71
N LYS A 9 25.40 -57.16 65.88
CA LYS A 9 26.02 -58.47 66.17
C LYS A 9 25.17 -59.62 65.60
N ALA A 10 25.82 -60.62 64.99
CA ALA A 10 25.14 -61.81 64.48
C ALA A 10 24.42 -62.56 65.61
N GLU A 11 23.13 -62.84 65.41
CA GLU A 11 22.29 -63.60 66.33
C GLU A 11 22.26 -65.06 65.87
N ILE A 12 22.56 -66.01 66.76
CA ILE A 12 22.55 -67.45 66.45
C ILE A 12 21.14 -67.98 66.70
N GLY A 13 20.52 -68.57 65.67
CA GLY A 13 19.18 -69.15 65.77
C GLY A 13 19.14 -70.40 66.66
N ALA A 14 17.94 -70.78 67.13
CA ALA A 14 17.72 -71.97 67.98
C ALA A 14 18.09 -73.30 67.28
N ASP A 15 18.31 -73.26 65.97
CA ASP A 15 18.79 -74.31 65.07
C ASP A 15 20.32 -74.36 64.94
N GLY A 16 21.05 -73.46 65.60
CA GLY A 16 22.51 -73.38 65.55
C GLY A 16 23.07 -72.74 64.28
N LEU A 17 22.22 -72.21 63.40
CA LEU A 17 22.64 -71.47 62.22
C LEU A 17 22.79 -69.98 62.56
N ALA A 18 23.90 -69.38 62.11
CA ALA A 18 24.09 -67.94 62.22
C ALA A 18 23.07 -67.24 61.32
N ARG A 19 22.16 -66.46 61.89
CA ARG A 19 21.33 -65.54 61.08
C ARG A 19 22.25 -64.53 60.42
N GLU A 20 21.89 -64.10 59.21
CA GLU A 20 22.67 -63.12 58.44
C GLU A 20 23.14 -61.98 59.36
N ALA A 21 24.46 -61.75 59.38
CA ALA A 21 25.03 -60.77 60.28
C ALA A 21 24.35 -59.42 59.99
N PRO A 22 23.79 -58.71 60.99
CA PRO A 22 23.00 -57.51 60.71
C PRO A 22 23.80 -56.41 60.01
N VAL A 23 25.14 -56.45 60.09
CA VAL A 23 26.05 -55.62 59.26
C VAL A 23 25.87 -55.92 57.77
N ILE A 24 25.82 -57.19 57.37
CA ILE A 24 25.67 -57.63 55.98
C ILE A 24 24.34 -57.15 55.42
N ALA A 25 23.24 -57.40 56.14
CA ALA A 25 21.90 -56.95 55.75
C ALA A 25 21.81 -55.41 55.65
N TYR A 26 22.46 -54.68 56.55
CA TYR A 26 22.51 -53.22 56.49
C TYR A 26 23.32 -52.72 55.30
N THR A 27 24.48 -53.31 55.01
CA THR A 27 25.29 -52.94 53.84
C THR A 27 24.61 -53.30 52.52
N GLU A 28 23.91 -54.43 52.46
CA GLU A 28 23.14 -54.85 51.28
C GLU A 28 22.03 -53.86 50.97
N LYS A 29 21.30 -53.41 52.00
CA LYS A 29 20.29 -52.36 51.87
C LYS A 29 20.85 -51.05 51.30
N ILE A 30 22.03 -50.61 51.76
CA ILE A 30 22.68 -49.39 51.22
C ILE A 30 23.04 -49.58 49.73
N ILE A 31 23.60 -50.73 49.38
CA ILE A 31 23.97 -51.05 47.99
C ILE A 31 22.73 -51.06 47.09
N GLU A 32 21.63 -51.66 47.55
CA GLU A 32 20.36 -51.67 46.81
C GLU A 32 19.82 -50.24 46.58
N GLU A 33 19.84 -49.40 47.61
CA GLU A 33 19.41 -48.00 47.53
C GLU A 33 20.29 -47.20 46.54
N GLU A 34 21.61 -47.35 46.60
CA GLU A 34 22.54 -46.72 45.65
C GLU A 34 22.34 -47.22 44.22
N GLN A 35 22.08 -48.51 44.03
CA GLN A 35 21.78 -49.06 42.71
C GLN A 35 20.48 -48.53 42.13
N VAL A 36 19.43 -48.36 42.94
CA VAL A 36 18.17 -47.74 42.52
C VAL A 36 18.40 -46.28 42.14
N GLN A 37 19.16 -45.53 42.94
CA GLN A 37 19.51 -44.14 42.63
C GLN A 37 20.31 -44.03 41.33
N LEU A 38 21.29 -44.92 41.12
CA LEU A 38 22.12 -44.93 39.90
C LEU A 38 21.27 -45.21 38.66
N ARG A 39 20.37 -46.20 38.72
CA ARG A 39 19.43 -46.50 37.63
C ARG A 39 18.56 -45.29 37.28
N LYS A 40 18.01 -44.62 38.29
CA LYS A 40 17.21 -43.40 38.12
C LYS A 40 18.04 -42.26 37.48
N TYR A 41 19.26 -42.04 37.96
CA TYR A 41 20.15 -41.03 37.40
C TYR A 41 20.50 -41.29 35.93
N ILE A 42 20.74 -42.56 35.58
CA ILE A 42 21.00 -42.98 34.20
C ILE A 42 19.77 -42.72 33.33
N GLU A 43 18.58 -43.13 33.77
CA GLU A 43 17.33 -42.91 33.05
C GLU A 43 17.03 -41.43 32.80
N GLU A 44 17.22 -40.59 33.83
CA GLU A 44 17.06 -39.14 33.72
C GLU A 44 18.05 -38.52 32.73
N ASN A 45 19.31 -38.96 32.73
CA ASN A 45 20.31 -38.48 31.76
C ASN A 45 19.97 -38.89 30.33
N TYR A 46 19.58 -40.14 30.09
CA TYR A 46 19.18 -40.59 28.75
C TYR A 46 17.89 -39.90 28.25
N THR A 47 17.02 -39.50 29.17
CA THR A 47 15.83 -38.70 28.82
C THR A 47 16.23 -37.28 28.43
N LYS A 48 17.07 -36.62 29.23
CA LYS A 48 17.62 -35.29 28.92
C LYS A 48 18.37 -35.24 27.60
N ILE A 49 19.20 -36.26 27.32
CA ILE A 49 19.93 -36.35 26.05
C ILE A 49 18.94 -36.40 24.88
N ARG A 50 17.92 -37.25 24.95
CA ARG A 50 16.89 -37.35 23.90
C ARG A 50 16.10 -36.06 23.70
N ASP A 51 15.81 -35.34 24.79
CA ASP A 51 15.10 -34.06 24.71
C ASP A 51 15.97 -33.00 24.03
N VAL A 52 17.24 -32.89 24.41
CA VAL A 52 18.20 -31.99 23.77
C VAL A 52 18.41 -32.33 22.29
N GLU A 53 18.53 -33.61 21.95
CA GLU A 53 18.65 -34.06 20.55
C GLU A 53 17.42 -33.66 19.72
N ARG A 54 16.22 -33.76 20.29
CA ARG A 54 14.98 -33.32 19.65
C ARG A 54 14.97 -31.81 19.42
N GLU A 55 15.33 -31.03 20.43
CA GLU A 55 15.41 -29.56 20.33
C GLU A 55 16.46 -29.13 19.31
N PHE A 56 17.62 -29.79 19.30
CA PHE A 56 18.68 -29.53 18.32
C PHE A 56 18.22 -29.84 16.88
N GLY A 57 17.47 -30.94 16.69
CA GLY A 57 16.86 -31.27 15.41
C GLY A 57 15.86 -30.20 14.94
N ASN A 58 15.01 -29.71 15.84
CA ASN A 58 14.06 -28.63 15.57
C ASN A 58 14.78 -27.33 15.19
N LEU A 59 15.78 -26.92 15.97
CA LEU A 59 16.59 -25.73 15.72
C LEU A 59 17.31 -25.80 14.37
N THR A 60 17.86 -26.97 14.03
CA THR A 60 18.52 -27.19 12.74
C THR A 60 17.54 -27.01 11.57
N MET A 61 16.32 -27.52 11.70
CA MET A 61 15.27 -27.33 10.69
C MET A 61 14.89 -25.85 10.57
N GLU A 62 14.73 -25.15 11.69
CA GLU A 62 14.44 -23.72 11.72
C GLU A 62 15.54 -22.91 11.02
N LEU A 63 16.81 -23.18 11.31
CA LEU A 63 17.94 -22.55 10.64
C LEU A 63 17.92 -22.79 9.12
N LYS A 64 17.58 -23.99 8.66
CA LYS A 64 17.45 -24.28 7.22
C LYS A 64 16.32 -23.49 6.56
N LEU A 65 15.23 -23.25 7.27
CA LEU A 65 14.10 -22.47 6.77
C LEU A 65 14.39 -20.96 6.80
N THR A 66 15.14 -20.49 7.79
CA THR A 66 15.38 -19.07 8.07
C THR A 66 16.66 -18.53 7.43
N ALA A 67 17.67 -19.37 7.20
CA ALA A 67 18.98 -18.98 6.65
C ALA A 67 19.44 -19.82 5.44
N GLY A 68 18.55 -20.65 4.87
CA GLY A 68 18.86 -21.50 3.73
C GLY A 68 18.41 -20.95 2.36
N PRO A 69 18.56 -21.76 1.29
CA PRO A 69 18.13 -21.40 -0.07
C PRO A 69 16.66 -20.97 -0.17
N LYS A 70 15.80 -21.54 0.68
CA LYS A 70 14.38 -21.16 0.77
C LYS A 70 14.21 -19.69 1.20
N LYS A 71 14.95 -19.24 2.21
CA LYS A 71 14.91 -17.83 2.64
C LYS A 71 15.42 -16.91 1.54
N ALA A 72 16.53 -17.26 0.89
CA ALA A 72 17.09 -16.47 -0.21
C ALA A 72 16.10 -16.32 -1.37
N ALA A 73 15.41 -17.41 -1.76
CA ALA A 73 14.37 -17.35 -2.78
C ALA A 73 13.18 -16.46 -2.38
N MET A 74 12.71 -16.54 -1.12
CA MET A 74 11.65 -15.65 -0.64
C MET A 74 12.08 -14.19 -0.59
N GLU A 75 13.31 -13.90 -0.20
CA GLU A 75 13.86 -12.53 -0.19
C GLU A 75 13.99 -11.97 -1.62
N HIS A 76 14.42 -12.79 -2.57
CA HIS A 76 14.44 -12.42 -3.98
C HIS A 76 13.03 -12.11 -4.53
N LEU A 77 12.02 -12.94 -4.18
CA LEU A 77 10.62 -12.65 -4.52
C LEU A 77 10.12 -11.35 -3.88
N ARG A 78 10.45 -11.11 -2.61
CA ARG A 78 10.12 -9.86 -1.91
C ARG A 78 10.68 -8.65 -2.66
N LYS A 79 11.97 -8.68 -3.03
CA LYS A 79 12.62 -7.60 -3.78
C LYS A 79 11.98 -7.41 -5.17
N LYS A 80 11.64 -8.48 -5.88
CA LYS A 80 10.90 -8.40 -7.15
C LYS A 80 9.54 -7.72 -7.01
N ILE A 81 8.79 -8.05 -5.94
CA ILE A 81 7.50 -7.40 -5.65
C ILE A 81 7.70 -5.91 -5.36
N GLU A 82 8.73 -5.55 -4.61
CA GLU A 82 9.05 -4.16 -4.28
C GLU A 82 9.36 -3.34 -5.54
N ILE A 83 10.22 -3.85 -6.43
CA ILE A 83 10.52 -3.19 -7.71
C ILE A 83 9.27 -3.07 -8.59
N SER A 84 8.48 -4.13 -8.71
CA SER A 84 7.24 -4.09 -9.49
C SER A 84 6.26 -3.04 -8.95
N THR A 85 6.14 -2.95 -7.63
CA THR A 85 5.27 -1.97 -6.96
C THR A 85 5.75 -0.53 -7.20
N GLU A 86 7.05 -0.29 -7.11
CA GLU A 86 7.64 1.03 -7.40
C GLU A 86 7.39 1.43 -8.87
N ARG A 87 7.53 0.49 -9.81
CA ARG A 87 7.21 0.74 -11.23
C ARG A 87 5.76 1.12 -11.44
N ILE A 88 4.84 0.41 -10.81
CA ILE A 88 3.40 0.72 -10.88
C ILE A 88 3.14 2.11 -10.31
N HIS A 89 3.75 2.46 -9.17
CA HIS A 89 3.58 3.78 -8.58
C HIS A 89 4.09 4.89 -9.52
N VAL A 90 5.27 4.69 -10.11
CA VAL A 90 5.86 5.61 -11.10
C VAL A 90 4.94 5.79 -12.30
N ALA A 91 4.44 4.69 -12.88
CA ALA A 91 3.54 4.73 -14.02
C ALA A 91 2.24 5.47 -13.69
N LYS A 92 1.64 5.23 -12.51
CA LYS A 92 0.43 5.94 -12.06
C LYS A 92 0.63 7.45 -11.93
N LEU A 93 1.78 7.89 -11.41
CA LEU A 93 2.07 9.32 -11.32
C LEU A 93 2.23 9.97 -12.69
N GLU A 94 2.83 9.26 -13.65
CA GLU A 94 2.95 9.73 -15.03
C GLU A 94 1.59 9.76 -15.75
N GLU A 95 0.75 8.76 -15.50
CA GLU A 95 -0.63 8.69 -16.02
C GLU A 95 -1.49 9.84 -15.50
N GLU A 96 -1.45 10.12 -14.19
CA GLU A 96 -2.19 11.23 -13.58
C GLU A 96 -1.75 12.61 -14.10
N GLU A 97 -0.44 12.80 -14.32
CA GLU A 97 0.06 14.04 -14.92
C GLU A 97 -0.40 14.17 -16.39
N ALA A 98 -0.27 13.10 -17.18
CA ALA A 98 -0.72 13.10 -18.57
C ALA A 98 -2.22 13.37 -18.70
N ARG A 99 -3.02 12.84 -17.77
CA ARG A 99 -4.46 13.10 -17.71
C ARG A 99 -4.78 14.56 -17.44
N LYS A 100 -4.05 15.22 -16.51
CA LYS A 100 -4.24 16.65 -16.24
C LYS A 100 -3.87 17.51 -17.44
N ASP A 101 -2.77 17.18 -18.13
CA ASP A 101 -2.36 17.87 -19.35
C ASP A 101 -3.41 17.71 -20.47
N GLU A 102 -4.00 16.51 -20.61
CA GLU A 102 -5.08 16.25 -21.56
C GLU A 102 -6.36 17.05 -21.22
N GLU A 103 -6.76 17.09 -19.95
CA GLU A 103 -7.91 17.88 -19.47
C GLU A 103 -7.70 19.38 -19.73
N ALA A 104 -6.49 19.91 -19.49
CA ALA A 104 -6.14 21.30 -19.78
C ALA A 104 -6.17 21.61 -21.28
N ALA A 105 -5.66 20.71 -22.13
CA ALA A 105 -5.68 20.86 -23.58
C ALA A 105 -7.12 20.86 -24.13
N LYS A 106 -7.99 20.00 -23.60
CA LYS A 106 -9.43 19.98 -23.94
C LYS A 106 -10.09 21.30 -23.59
N GLN A 107 -9.83 21.84 -22.41
CA GLN A 107 -10.38 23.11 -21.97
C GLN A 107 -9.95 24.27 -22.88
N SER A 108 -8.66 24.36 -23.19
CA SER A 108 -8.14 25.37 -24.13
C SER A 108 -8.79 25.27 -25.51
N LEU A 109 -9.00 24.06 -26.02
CA LEU A 109 -9.63 23.84 -27.32
C LEU A 109 -11.11 24.29 -27.33
N CYS A 110 -11.83 24.03 -26.25
CA CYS A 110 -13.20 24.51 -26.07
C CYS A 110 -13.26 26.05 -26.05
N GLU A 111 -12.32 26.70 -25.38
CA GLU A 111 -12.21 28.15 -25.33
C GLU A 111 -11.91 28.75 -26.71
N ASP A 112 -10.95 28.17 -27.44
CA ASP A 112 -10.60 28.59 -28.80
C ASP A 112 -11.77 28.41 -29.77
N LEU A 113 -12.49 27.29 -29.67
CA LEU A 113 -13.69 27.04 -30.48
C LEU A 113 -14.78 28.08 -30.18
N ASN A 114 -15.04 28.35 -28.90
CA ASN A 114 -16.02 29.35 -28.49
C ASN A 114 -15.64 30.74 -29.01
N ARG A 115 -14.35 31.10 -28.93
CA ARG A 115 -13.83 32.35 -29.49
C ARG A 115 -14.05 32.43 -30.99
N LEU A 116 -13.76 31.35 -31.73
CA LEU A 116 -13.97 31.30 -33.18
C LEU A 116 -15.45 31.45 -33.55
N VAL A 117 -16.35 30.77 -32.82
CA VAL A 117 -17.80 30.88 -33.03
C VAL A 117 -18.28 32.31 -32.79
N GLN A 118 -17.85 32.96 -31.70
CA GLN A 118 -18.18 34.36 -31.43
C GLN A 118 -17.63 35.31 -32.49
N GLN A 119 -16.39 35.14 -32.93
CA GLN A 119 -15.78 35.94 -33.99
C GLN A 119 -16.52 35.79 -35.33
N SER A 120 -16.88 34.55 -35.70
CA SER A 120 -17.65 34.27 -36.90
C SER A 120 -19.03 34.92 -36.84
N SER A 121 -19.73 34.78 -35.71
CA SER A 121 -21.04 35.39 -35.47
C SER A 121 -20.98 36.92 -35.59
N ASN A 122 -20.04 37.56 -34.90
CA ASN A 122 -19.85 39.02 -34.95
C ASN A 122 -19.53 39.50 -36.37
N THR A 123 -18.71 38.76 -37.11
CA THR A 123 -18.37 39.07 -38.51
C THR A 123 -19.61 38.97 -39.41
N GLN A 124 -20.44 37.94 -39.21
CA GLN A 124 -21.69 37.77 -39.95
C GLN A 124 -22.70 38.88 -39.62
N TYR A 125 -22.84 39.25 -38.36
CA TYR A 125 -23.70 40.37 -37.93
C TYR A 125 -23.23 41.71 -38.51
N ALA A 126 -21.93 42.02 -38.44
CA ALA A 126 -21.38 43.24 -39.03
C ALA A 126 -21.67 43.32 -40.54
N ARG A 127 -21.56 42.19 -41.26
CA ARG A 127 -21.89 42.11 -42.67
C ARG A 127 -23.39 42.32 -42.94
N LEU A 128 -24.26 41.77 -42.10
CA LEU A 128 -25.72 41.98 -42.19
C LEU A 128 -26.09 43.44 -41.92
N GLU A 129 -25.50 44.07 -40.90
CA GLU A 129 -25.72 45.49 -40.60
C GLU A 129 -25.26 46.39 -41.73
N GLU A 130 -24.12 46.07 -42.36
CA GLU A 130 -23.63 46.81 -43.53
C GLU A 130 -24.60 46.67 -44.71
N LEU A 131 -25.07 45.46 -45.01
CA LEU A 131 -26.05 45.23 -46.07
C LEU A 131 -27.36 45.97 -45.80
N LYS A 132 -27.85 45.95 -44.56
CA LYS A 132 -29.01 46.74 -44.13
C LYS A 132 -28.80 48.23 -44.38
N ARG A 133 -27.66 48.78 -43.96
CA ARG A 133 -27.30 50.20 -44.17
C ARG A 133 -27.25 50.57 -45.66
N ARG A 134 -26.69 49.69 -46.51
CA ARG A 134 -26.65 49.89 -47.97
C ARG A 134 -28.07 49.85 -48.58
N LEU A 135 -28.94 48.95 -48.13
CA LEU A 135 -30.33 48.86 -48.59
C LEU A 135 -31.16 50.08 -48.18
N GLU A 136 -30.96 50.60 -46.97
CA GLU A 136 -31.59 51.83 -46.49
C GLU A 136 -31.15 53.05 -47.33
N ALA A 137 -29.85 53.16 -47.65
CA ALA A 137 -29.33 54.24 -48.49
C ALA A 137 -29.88 54.21 -49.93
N LEU A 138 -30.17 53.02 -50.48
CA LEU A 138 -30.80 52.86 -51.80
C LEU A 138 -32.30 53.13 -51.80
N ASN A 139 -32.94 53.28 -50.64
CA ASN A 139 -34.35 53.68 -50.49
C ASN A 139 -34.51 54.99 -49.69
N PRO A 140 -34.00 56.15 -50.16
CA PRO A 140 -34.08 57.42 -49.42
C PRO A 140 -35.52 57.87 -49.11
N ASN A 141 -36.51 57.42 -49.89
CA ASN A 141 -37.90 57.91 -49.82
C ASN A 141 -38.82 57.10 -48.89
N ARG A 142 -38.29 56.23 -48.02
CA ARG A 142 -39.10 55.44 -47.05
C ARG A 142 -38.97 55.86 -45.59
N SER A 143 -38.32 56.98 -45.28
CA SER A 143 -38.14 57.46 -43.88
C SER A 143 -39.40 58.01 -43.19
N SER A 144 -40.60 57.79 -43.74
CA SER A 144 -41.85 58.08 -43.02
C SER A 144 -42.95 57.15 -43.50
N THR A 145 -43.03 55.96 -42.89
CA THR A 145 -44.32 55.31 -42.68
C THR A 145 -44.19 54.44 -41.45
N SER A 146 -44.73 54.99 -40.36
CA SER A 146 -45.05 54.32 -39.11
C SER A 146 -45.42 52.85 -39.33
N ILE A 147 -44.62 51.92 -38.80
CA ILE A 147 -45.08 50.56 -38.59
C ILE A 147 -46.00 50.62 -37.37
N GLN A 148 -47.29 50.78 -37.64
CA GLN A 148 -48.35 50.56 -36.67
C GLN A 148 -48.28 49.10 -36.18
N GLN A 149 -48.26 49.01 -34.86
CA GLN A 149 -48.62 47.85 -34.06
C GLN A 149 -49.94 47.21 -34.51
N VAL A 150 -50.09 45.91 -34.20
CA VAL A 150 -51.31 45.08 -34.22
C VAL A 150 -51.54 44.30 -35.53
N GLN A 151 -51.24 42.99 -35.55
CA GLN A 151 -52.24 41.95 -35.20
C GLN A 151 -51.60 40.55 -35.23
N GLU A 152 -51.64 39.90 -34.07
CA GLU A 152 -51.41 38.49 -33.86
C GLU A 152 -52.69 37.72 -34.21
N PRO A 153 -52.65 36.62 -34.98
CA PRO A 153 -53.76 35.68 -35.03
C PRO A 153 -53.42 34.44 -34.19
N GLU A 154 -54.19 34.26 -33.12
CA GLU A 154 -54.33 32.99 -32.43
C GLU A 154 -54.94 31.92 -33.35
N THR A 155 -54.31 30.75 -33.45
CA THR A 155 -55.05 29.49 -33.69
C THR A 155 -54.50 28.37 -32.82
N LYS A 156 -55.43 27.79 -32.07
CA LYS A 156 -55.34 26.75 -31.04
C LYS A 156 -54.82 25.40 -31.57
N SER A 157 -54.10 24.65 -30.74
CA SER A 157 -54.33 23.19 -30.55
C SER A 157 -53.48 22.62 -29.40
N VAL A 158 -54.17 22.22 -28.32
CA VAL A 158 -54.05 20.96 -27.54
C VAL A 158 -52.67 20.27 -27.46
N VAL A 159 -52.17 20.04 -26.24
CA VAL A 159 -51.89 18.70 -25.66
C VAL A 159 -51.53 18.83 -24.18
N ASP A 160 -52.06 17.87 -23.44
CA ASP A 160 -52.05 17.66 -22.00
C ASP A 160 -50.82 16.84 -21.52
N SER A 161 -50.58 16.92 -20.21
CA SER A 161 -49.90 15.93 -19.33
C SER A 161 -48.35 15.86 -19.20
N SER A 162 -47.90 16.41 -18.05
CA SER A 162 -46.91 15.92 -17.04
C SER A 162 -45.43 15.66 -17.38
N PRO A 163 -44.54 15.98 -16.42
CA PRO A 163 -43.74 14.90 -15.83
C PRO A 163 -43.71 14.89 -14.29
N ALA A 164 -43.46 13.69 -13.78
CA ALA A 164 -43.56 13.26 -12.38
C ALA A 164 -42.45 13.81 -11.46
N ALA A 165 -42.79 13.84 -10.17
CA ALA A 165 -41.96 14.22 -9.03
C ALA A 165 -41.18 13.03 -8.43
N ASN A 166 -40.35 13.36 -7.43
CA ASN A 166 -39.65 12.56 -6.40
C ASN A 166 -38.19 12.20 -6.71
N ALA A 167 -37.25 12.26 -5.77
CA ALA A 167 -37.27 12.62 -4.34
C ALA A 167 -35.83 13.03 -3.96
N ASN A 168 -35.67 13.91 -2.97
CA ASN A 168 -34.37 14.25 -2.43
C ASN A 168 -34.45 14.23 -0.89
N GLU A 169 -33.78 13.27 -0.27
CA GLU A 169 -33.36 13.34 1.13
C GLU A 169 -31.95 12.75 1.23
N THR A 170 -31.04 13.53 1.86
CA THR A 170 -30.11 13.14 2.94
C THR A 170 -28.81 13.98 2.87
N HIS A 171 -28.59 14.80 3.90
CA HIS A 171 -27.35 15.52 4.26
C HIS A 171 -26.20 14.55 4.68
N PRO A 172 -24.98 14.93 5.14
CA PRO A 172 -24.30 16.24 5.29
C PRO A 172 -22.80 16.25 4.83
N GLY A 173 -22.09 17.40 4.94
CA GLY A 173 -20.62 17.40 5.12
C GLY A 173 -19.82 18.62 4.60
N LYS A 174 -19.57 19.61 5.47
CA LYS A 174 -18.39 20.53 5.43
C LYS A 174 -17.17 19.75 6.03
N PRO A 175 -15.86 20.10 5.86
CA PRO A 175 -15.26 21.44 6.04
C PRO A 175 -14.11 21.81 5.05
N GLU A 176 -13.93 23.10 4.74
CA GLU A 176 -12.80 23.99 5.15
C GLU A 176 -11.46 23.80 4.42
N ASN A 177 -11.18 24.73 3.50
CA ASN A 177 -9.83 25.08 3.05
C ASN A 177 -9.17 25.99 4.09
N ASN A 178 -7.98 25.62 4.54
CA ASN A 178 -7.11 26.52 5.28
C ASN A 178 -5.80 26.76 4.51
N HIS A 179 -5.42 28.03 4.47
CA HIS A 179 -4.20 28.55 3.88
C HIS A 179 -2.97 28.08 4.66
N GLY A 180 -1.86 27.88 3.94
CA GLY A 180 -0.53 27.72 4.50
C GLY A 180 0.50 28.23 3.50
N ASN A 181 0.77 29.53 3.54
CA ASN A 181 1.80 30.21 2.79
C ASN A 181 3.08 30.20 3.64
N GLU A 182 4.17 29.61 3.16
CA GLU A 182 5.50 29.80 3.76
C GLU A 182 6.51 30.17 2.67
N GLU A 183 6.98 31.41 2.77
CA GLU A 183 8.17 31.89 2.08
C GLU A 183 9.43 31.39 2.79
N GLY A 184 10.39 30.91 2.00
CA GLY A 184 11.75 30.63 2.45
C GLY A 184 12.71 30.78 1.28
N GLY A 185 13.42 31.91 1.23
CA GLY A 185 14.37 32.21 0.16
C GLY A 185 15.68 31.43 0.23
N LYS A 186 16.35 31.28 -0.92
CA LYS A 186 17.78 31.59 -1.12
C LYS A 186 18.20 31.46 -2.58
N GLU A 187 19.09 32.37 -2.95
CA GLU A 187 19.77 32.54 -4.23
C GLU A 187 20.61 31.32 -4.65
N HIS A 188 20.71 31.06 -5.96
CA HIS A 188 21.96 31.17 -6.74
C HIS A 188 21.74 30.66 -8.17
N GLY A 189 22.33 31.37 -9.12
CA GLY A 189 22.04 31.27 -10.54
C GLY A 189 22.35 29.92 -11.20
N LYS A 190 21.48 29.56 -12.14
CA LYS A 190 21.78 28.92 -13.43
C LYS A 190 20.57 29.11 -14.34
N ARG A 191 20.81 29.39 -15.62
CA ARG A 191 19.80 29.61 -16.68
C ARG A 191 18.67 28.58 -16.56
N PRO A 192 17.39 28.97 -16.67
CA PRO A 192 16.30 28.02 -16.55
C PRO A 192 16.33 27.11 -17.78
N ALA A 193 16.67 25.85 -17.56
CA ALA A 193 16.22 24.79 -18.44
C ALA A 193 14.69 24.84 -18.42
N THR A 194 14.07 24.87 -19.60
CA THR A 194 12.60 24.79 -19.75
C THR A 194 12.08 23.64 -18.88
N GLY A 195 10.95 23.83 -18.19
CA GLY A 195 10.44 22.88 -17.17
C GLY A 195 10.34 21.43 -17.65
N GLN A 196 10.22 21.21 -18.97
CA GLN A 196 10.28 19.90 -19.61
C GLN A 196 11.64 19.19 -19.46
N GLN A 197 12.78 19.90 -19.60
CA GLN A 197 14.12 19.29 -19.48
C GLN A 197 14.45 18.84 -18.05
N LEU A 198 13.89 19.53 -17.04
CA LEU A 198 14.06 19.16 -15.64
C LEU A 198 13.23 17.91 -15.29
N LYS A 199 11.97 17.86 -15.75
CA LYS A 199 11.11 16.68 -15.61
C LYS A 199 11.71 15.46 -16.31
N GLU A 200 12.25 15.64 -17.51
CA GLU A 200 12.89 14.55 -18.27
C GLU A 200 14.17 14.03 -17.59
N ASN A 201 15.01 14.92 -17.06
CA ASN A 201 16.20 14.50 -16.30
C ASN A 201 15.85 13.75 -15.01
N GLN A 202 14.80 14.15 -14.29
CA GLN A 202 14.33 13.41 -13.11
C GLN A 202 13.79 12.04 -13.48
N LYS A 203 12.98 11.95 -14.56
CA LYS A 203 12.45 10.68 -15.07
C LYS A 203 13.58 9.72 -15.45
N ARG A 204 14.59 10.20 -16.18
CA ARG A 204 15.78 9.41 -16.55
C ARG A 204 16.55 8.91 -15.33
N LYS A 205 16.80 9.77 -14.33
CA LYS A 205 17.48 9.38 -13.08
C LYS A 205 16.69 8.33 -12.29
N ARG A 206 15.37 8.48 -12.21
CA ARG A 206 14.51 7.51 -11.52
C ARG A 206 14.52 6.15 -12.22
N ASN A 207 14.39 6.14 -13.55
CA ASN A 207 14.40 4.91 -14.34
C ASN A 207 15.76 4.21 -14.28
N HIS A 208 16.85 4.97 -14.25
CA HIS A 208 18.19 4.42 -14.09
C HIS A 208 18.36 3.70 -12.75
N ARG A 209 17.92 4.29 -11.63
CA ARG A 209 17.96 3.63 -10.31
C ARG A 209 17.11 2.36 -10.25
N ILE A 210 15.96 2.33 -10.93
CA ILE A 210 15.13 1.12 -11.01
C ILE A 210 15.88 0.03 -11.78
N LYS A 211 16.55 0.39 -12.88
CA LYS A 211 17.35 -0.53 -13.69
C LYS A 211 18.57 -1.08 -12.94
N GLU A 212 19.29 -0.23 -12.20
CA GLU A 212 20.41 -0.67 -11.35
C GLU A 212 19.96 -1.69 -10.30
N ARG A 213 18.82 -1.45 -9.62
CA ARG A 213 18.25 -2.40 -8.65
C ARG A 213 17.81 -3.73 -9.27
N GLU A 214 17.49 -3.77 -10.55
CA GLU A 214 17.20 -5.02 -11.26
C GLU A 214 18.46 -5.78 -11.63
N GLU A 215 19.49 -5.08 -12.10
CA GLU A 215 20.78 -5.70 -12.43
C GLU A 215 21.45 -6.29 -11.17
N GLU A 216 21.26 -5.67 -10.00
CA GLU A 216 21.66 -6.21 -8.69
C GLU A 216 20.86 -7.45 -8.25
N LEU A 217 19.68 -7.70 -8.82
CA LEU A 217 18.86 -8.88 -8.52
C LEU A 217 19.15 -10.06 -9.45
N GLU A 218 19.66 -9.79 -10.64
CA GLU A 218 20.03 -10.80 -11.63
C GLU A 218 21.47 -11.30 -11.49
N SER A 219 22.28 -10.62 -10.67
CA SER A 219 23.66 -10.99 -10.31
C SER A 219 23.74 -11.83 -9.03
#